data_AF-A0A6I3DIQ4-F1
#
_entry.id   AF-A0A6I3DIQ4-F1
#
_cell.length_a   1.000
_cell.length_b   1.000
_cell.length_c   1.000
_cell.angle_alpha   90.00
_cell.angle_beta   90.00
_cell.angle_gamma   90.00
#
_symmetry.space_group_name_H-M   'P 1'
#
loop_
_entity.id
_entity.type
_entity.pdbx_description
1 polymer ?
#
loop_
_entity_poly.entity_id
_entity_poly.type
_entity_poly.pdbx_seq_one_letter_code
_entity_poly.pdbx_strand_id
1 'polypeptide(L)'
;SGGAGKNIANDFLSGGTTHRSVDIAYAVVRGLVYLAMAILIGGLFASIFVWRQALEHKRVRRLLWASWSALLSLTVVAFGLQGSYAAGANLSGMFDPSLWSNTWSTRIGTVLSIRILLVLALLPSMLLIKKPERKGWWAPLTVVLLIGIAITPGLGGHASVGSQSWVAMFADAVHVLAMSAWMGGLILLVVLATSGKTEEALESMPIWSRVATVSVLLVTLTGVARGYRELGGLSDILGSTYGRLLSLKVGLVLVALLLATLARDAVQRRWELDAEELAAADEEREALVSAGEKPPKRRGHSLVPDETGVSALSYVLPEETARRRLLRSVFAEVSVLVFVISVTAVLVNTAPAQSSQSGPWSATLEVGKLRADINVSPARTGANEVHLTLNAPGGGPAQVLDVAVEFSLPSADIAPIDVEMRSAGIAHYTSVGFTPPVAGEWTMTLKVLVDPITEESATATVPIR
;
A
#
# COMPACT_ATOMS: atom_id res chain seq x y z
N SER A 1 -13.49 -17.68 -34.52
CA SER A 1 -12.60 -16.99 -33.56
C SER A 1 -12.20 -15.65 -34.15
N GLY A 2 -12.50 -14.52 -33.48
CA GLY A 2 -12.09 -13.20 -34.00
C GLY A 2 -12.81 -11.96 -33.47
N GLY A 3 -13.84 -12.09 -32.61
CA GLY A 3 -14.65 -10.94 -32.16
C GLY A 3 -14.21 -10.26 -30.86
N ALA A 4 -13.56 -10.98 -29.92
CA ALA A 4 -13.34 -10.48 -28.56
C ALA A 4 -12.18 -9.45 -28.44
N GLY A 5 -11.18 -9.50 -29.34
CA GLY A 5 -10.03 -8.59 -29.28
C GLY A 5 -10.29 -7.20 -29.85
N LYS A 6 -11.22 -7.08 -30.80
CA LYS A 6 -11.56 -5.79 -31.45
C LYS A 6 -12.36 -4.86 -30.53
N ASN A 7 -13.18 -5.42 -29.65
CA ASN A 7 -13.99 -4.61 -28.73
C ASN A 7 -13.13 -4.02 -27.60
N ILE A 8 -12.13 -4.77 -27.10
CA ILE A 8 -11.20 -4.26 -26.08
C ILE A 8 -10.32 -3.15 -26.67
N ALA A 9 -9.81 -3.31 -27.90
CA ALA A 9 -9.00 -2.30 -28.55
C ALA A 9 -9.79 -1.01 -28.85
N ASN A 10 -11.07 -1.15 -29.25
CA ASN A 10 -11.93 0.01 -29.47
C ASN A 10 -12.37 0.68 -28.15
N ASP A 11 -12.63 -0.06 -27.07
CA ASP A 11 -12.82 0.51 -25.71
C ASP A 11 -11.55 1.17 -25.16
N PHE A 12 -10.37 0.66 -25.52
CA PHE A 12 -9.08 1.25 -25.15
C PHE A 12 -8.82 2.58 -25.85
N LEU A 13 -9.47 2.81 -26.99
CA LEU A 13 -9.29 3.97 -27.87
C LEU A 13 -10.46 4.97 -27.81
N SER A 14 -11.64 4.57 -27.32
CA SER A 14 -12.85 5.41 -27.23
C SER A 14 -12.97 6.19 -25.92
N GLY A 15 -12.30 5.77 -24.84
CA GLY A 15 -12.18 6.54 -23.60
C GLY A 15 -11.15 7.66 -23.76
N GLY A 16 -11.59 8.93 -23.63
CA GLY A 16 -10.75 10.11 -23.82
C GLY A 16 -9.37 9.99 -23.15
N THR A 17 -8.31 10.13 -23.96
CA THR A 17 -6.90 9.95 -23.56
C THR A 17 -6.46 10.82 -22.37
N THR A 18 -7.20 11.89 -22.09
CA THR A 18 -6.96 12.84 -21.00
C THR A 18 -7.19 12.23 -19.62
N HIS A 19 -8.31 11.54 -19.38
CA HIS A 19 -8.64 10.93 -18.06
C HIS A 19 -7.68 9.82 -17.69
N ARG A 20 -7.34 8.98 -18.67
CA ARG A 20 -6.46 7.82 -18.48
C ARG A 20 -5.05 8.20 -18.00
N SER A 21 -4.54 9.35 -18.45
CA SER A 21 -3.23 9.83 -18.04
C SER A 21 -3.18 10.22 -16.56
N VAL A 22 -4.27 10.80 -16.04
CA VAL A 22 -4.42 11.16 -14.62
C VAL A 22 -4.55 9.90 -13.77
N ASP A 23 -5.30 8.89 -14.22
CA ASP A 23 -5.45 7.61 -13.51
C ASP A 23 -4.12 6.86 -13.35
N ILE A 24 -3.34 6.77 -14.44
CA ILE A 24 -2.02 6.14 -14.42
C ILE A 24 -1.08 6.93 -13.50
N ALA A 25 -1.07 8.27 -13.62
CA ALA A 25 -0.23 9.11 -12.77
C ALA A 25 -0.59 8.96 -11.29
N TYR A 26 -1.89 8.92 -10.96
CA TYR A 26 -2.37 8.72 -9.60
C TYR A 26 -1.95 7.35 -9.06
N ALA A 27 -2.07 6.28 -9.85
CA ALA A 27 -1.64 4.94 -9.47
C ALA A 27 -0.11 4.87 -9.21
N VAL A 28 0.69 5.48 -10.09
CA VAL A 28 2.16 5.55 -9.94
C VAL A 28 2.54 6.35 -8.69
N VAL A 29 1.97 7.54 -8.51
CA VAL A 29 2.21 8.39 -7.33
C VAL A 29 1.84 7.64 -6.06
N ARG A 30 0.70 6.96 -6.03
CA ARG A 30 0.28 6.14 -4.89
C ARG A 30 1.29 5.04 -4.56
N GLY A 31 1.79 4.30 -5.56
CA GLY A 31 2.83 3.30 -5.37
C GLY A 31 4.12 3.89 -4.79
N LEU A 32 4.57 5.03 -5.33
CA LEU A 32 5.76 5.74 -4.85
C LEU A 32 5.57 6.30 -3.42
N VAL A 33 4.36 6.76 -3.06
CA VAL A 33 4.03 7.18 -1.70
C VAL A 33 4.18 6.02 -0.72
N TYR A 34 3.65 4.84 -1.03
CA TYR A 34 3.81 3.67 -0.17
C TYR A 34 5.27 3.23 -0.04
N LEU A 35 6.05 3.30 -1.11
CA LEU A 35 7.49 3.03 -1.05
C LEU A 35 8.22 4.03 -0.15
N ALA A 36 7.94 5.33 -0.30
CA ALA A 36 8.52 6.38 0.54
C ALA A 36 8.11 6.23 2.02
N MET A 37 6.84 5.89 2.31
CA MET A 37 6.37 5.56 3.65
C MET A 37 7.12 4.34 4.22
N ALA A 38 7.25 3.27 3.43
CA ALA A 38 7.91 2.04 3.86
C ALA A 38 9.36 2.27 4.26
N ILE A 39 10.12 3.00 3.45
CA ILE A 39 11.53 3.32 3.73
C ILE A 39 11.63 4.28 4.92
N LEU A 40 10.80 5.33 5.00
CA LEU A 40 10.89 6.32 6.06
C LEU A 40 10.48 5.76 7.42
N ILE A 41 9.30 5.15 7.51
CA ILE A 41 8.76 4.57 8.75
C ILE A 41 9.64 3.41 9.20
N GLY A 42 9.92 2.46 8.31
CA GLY A 42 10.76 1.30 8.63
C GLY A 42 12.19 1.71 8.96
N GLY A 43 12.73 2.69 8.26
CA GLY A 43 14.08 3.18 8.47
C GLY A 43 14.27 3.88 9.82
N LEU A 44 13.32 4.75 10.21
CA LEU A 44 13.32 5.38 11.52
C LEU A 44 13.01 4.38 12.65
N PHE A 45 12.07 3.46 12.43
CA PHE A 45 11.79 2.37 13.37
C PHE A 45 13.04 1.52 13.64
N ALA A 46 13.71 1.04 12.59
CA ALA A 46 14.93 0.25 12.73
C ALA A 46 16.03 1.05 13.43
N SER A 47 16.21 2.32 13.07
CA SER A 47 17.18 3.22 13.71
C SER A 47 16.90 3.50 15.19
N ILE A 48 15.63 3.43 15.61
CA ILE A 48 15.23 3.66 17.00
C ILE A 48 15.31 2.37 17.83
N PHE A 49 14.83 1.24 17.30
CA PHE A 49 14.57 0.03 18.10
C PHE A 49 15.49 -1.15 17.79
N VAL A 50 15.98 -1.26 16.56
CA VAL A 50 16.77 -2.43 16.12
C VAL A 50 18.26 -2.10 16.14
N TRP A 51 18.63 -0.97 15.52
CA TRP A 51 20.01 -0.60 15.30
C TRP A 51 20.24 0.90 15.50
N ARG A 52 20.66 1.26 16.70
CA ARG A 52 20.85 2.66 17.11
C ARG A 52 21.98 3.38 16.35
N GLN A 53 23.05 2.66 16.01
CA GLN A 53 24.21 3.21 15.29
C GLN A 53 23.94 3.41 13.79
N ALA A 54 22.82 2.91 13.26
CA ALA A 54 22.45 3.08 11.85
C ALA A 54 22.49 4.56 11.41
N LEU A 55 22.15 5.49 12.31
CA LEU A 55 22.13 6.92 12.05
C LEU A 55 23.52 7.57 11.96
N GLU A 56 24.59 6.89 12.37
CA GLU A 56 25.97 7.36 12.21
C GLU A 56 26.39 7.34 10.74
N HIS A 57 25.81 6.41 9.98
CA HIS A 57 26.12 6.19 8.57
C HIS A 57 25.50 7.26 7.66
N LYS A 58 26.35 7.94 6.88
CA LYS A 58 25.93 9.02 5.96
C LYS A 58 24.91 8.53 4.92
N ARG A 59 25.05 7.30 4.41
CA ARG A 59 24.14 6.72 3.39
C ARG A 59 22.74 6.47 3.96
N VAL A 60 22.65 5.95 5.19
CA VAL A 60 21.37 5.77 5.90
C VAL A 60 20.67 7.12 6.09
N ARG A 61 21.38 8.13 6.61
CA ARG A 61 20.80 9.49 6.76
C ARG A 61 20.32 10.06 5.43
N ARG A 62 21.09 9.90 4.35
CA ARG A 62 20.71 10.38 3.01
C ARG A 62 19.45 9.68 2.51
N LEU A 63 19.34 8.36 2.71
CA LEU A 63 18.15 7.60 2.34
C LEU A 63 16.91 8.07 3.12
N LEU A 64 17.05 8.29 4.44
CA LEU A 64 15.95 8.81 5.27
C LEU A 64 15.50 10.20 4.81
N TRP A 65 16.45 11.11 4.55
CA TRP A 65 16.14 12.44 4.03
C TRP A 65 15.48 12.39 2.65
N ALA A 66 16.01 11.56 1.74
CA ALA A 66 15.40 11.36 0.42
C ALA A 66 13.97 10.83 0.53
N SER A 67 13.72 9.87 1.44
CA SER A 67 12.39 9.28 1.65
C SER A 67 11.42 10.26 2.31
N TRP A 68 11.89 11.09 3.26
CA TRP A 68 11.10 12.16 3.86
C TRP A 68 10.69 13.21 2.82
N SER A 69 11.66 13.69 2.03
CA SER A 69 11.39 14.66 0.96
C SER A 69 10.48 14.08 -0.12
N ALA A 70 10.72 12.83 -0.54
CA ALA A 70 9.88 12.14 -1.51
C ALA A 70 8.45 11.99 -1.00
N LEU A 71 8.26 11.54 0.25
CA LEU A 71 6.92 11.39 0.84
C LEU A 71 6.17 12.73 0.88
N LEU A 72 6.84 13.81 1.28
CA LEU A 72 6.24 15.15 1.30
C LEU A 72 5.84 15.59 -0.11
N SER A 73 6.78 15.58 -1.06
CA SER A 73 6.54 16.02 -2.44
C SER A 73 5.48 15.18 -3.14
N LEU A 74 5.53 13.85 -3.01
CA LEU A 74 4.55 12.95 -3.63
C LEU A 74 3.16 13.11 -3.01
N THR A 75 3.06 13.43 -1.71
CA THR A 75 1.76 13.71 -1.08
C THR A 75 1.18 15.03 -1.60
N VAL A 76 1.99 16.06 -1.82
CA VAL A 76 1.56 17.31 -2.45
C VAL A 76 1.11 17.08 -3.90
N VAL A 77 1.86 16.29 -4.66
CA VAL A 77 1.46 15.89 -6.03
C VAL A 77 0.14 15.11 -6.00
N ALA A 78 -0.02 14.16 -5.08
CA ALA A 78 -1.27 13.41 -4.92
C ALA A 78 -2.45 14.33 -4.58
N PHE A 79 -2.23 15.38 -3.78
CA PHE A 79 -3.24 16.39 -3.47
C PHE A 79 -3.68 17.15 -4.73
N GLY A 80 -2.73 17.65 -5.52
CA GLY A 80 -3.06 18.35 -6.79
C GLY A 80 -3.75 17.42 -7.81
N LEU A 81 -3.28 16.18 -7.93
CA LEU A 81 -3.90 15.18 -8.80
C LEU A 81 -5.32 14.83 -8.36
N GLN A 82 -5.62 14.83 -7.06
CA GLN A 82 -6.97 14.58 -6.56
C GLN A 82 -7.97 15.64 -7.06
N GLY A 83 -7.57 16.92 -7.09
CA GLY A 83 -8.41 18.00 -7.64
C GLY A 83 -8.65 17.85 -9.13
N SER A 84 -7.62 17.44 -9.88
CA SER A 84 -7.75 17.16 -11.32
C SER A 84 -8.65 15.97 -11.58
N TYR A 85 -8.48 14.89 -10.81
CA TYR A 85 -9.29 13.67 -10.90
C TYR A 85 -10.76 13.96 -10.59
N ALA A 86 -11.04 14.69 -9.50
CA ALA A 86 -12.41 15.04 -9.11
C ALA A 86 -13.12 15.96 -10.12
N ALA A 87 -12.38 16.83 -10.81
CA ALA A 87 -12.92 17.73 -11.81
C ALA A 87 -12.91 17.15 -13.25
N GLY A 88 -12.43 15.91 -13.44
CA GLY A 88 -12.25 15.33 -14.77
C GLY A 88 -11.25 16.09 -15.66
N ALA A 89 -10.32 16.84 -15.07
CA ALA A 89 -9.37 17.68 -15.77
C ALA A 89 -8.10 16.91 -16.18
N ASN A 90 -7.25 17.56 -16.99
CA ASN A 90 -5.97 17.00 -17.45
C ASN A 90 -4.91 17.02 -16.33
N LEU A 91 -3.76 16.36 -16.55
CA LEU A 91 -2.59 16.41 -15.66
C LEU A 91 -2.15 17.83 -15.27
N SER A 92 -2.27 18.81 -16.17
CA SER A 92 -1.92 20.21 -15.89
C SER A 92 -2.82 20.85 -14.82
N GLY A 93 -4.02 20.32 -14.61
CA GLY A 93 -4.95 20.76 -13.57
C GLY A 93 -4.38 20.61 -12.16
N MET A 94 -3.34 19.79 -11.95
CA MET A 94 -2.74 19.62 -10.62
C MET A 94 -2.06 20.90 -10.12
N PHE A 95 -1.77 21.84 -11.01
CA PHE A 95 -1.21 23.15 -10.70
C PHE A 95 -2.24 24.27 -10.68
N ASP A 96 -3.53 23.97 -10.90
CA ASP A 96 -4.60 24.97 -10.89
C ASP A 96 -5.09 25.22 -9.45
N PRO A 97 -4.88 26.43 -8.89
CA PRO A 97 -5.31 26.75 -7.53
C PRO A 97 -6.82 26.67 -7.33
N SER A 98 -7.62 26.83 -8.39
CA SER A 98 -9.09 26.73 -8.31
C SER A 98 -9.57 25.29 -8.08
N LEU A 99 -8.79 24.29 -8.51
CA LEU A 99 -9.08 22.88 -8.26
C LEU A 99 -8.62 22.43 -6.85
N TRP A 100 -7.72 23.19 -6.23
CA TRP A 100 -7.23 22.89 -4.88
C TRP A 100 -8.27 23.22 -3.81
N SER A 101 -9.08 24.28 -3.98
CA SER A 101 -10.19 24.57 -3.07
C SER A 101 -11.21 23.43 -3.05
N ASN A 102 -11.49 22.85 -4.21
CA ASN A 102 -12.38 21.70 -4.34
C ASN A 102 -11.76 20.43 -3.74
N THR A 103 -10.44 20.31 -3.75
CA THR A 103 -9.77 19.19 -3.07
C THR A 103 -9.92 19.31 -1.56
N TRP A 104 -9.79 20.53 -1.01
CA TRP A 104 -9.86 20.78 0.42
C TRP A 104 -11.22 20.42 1.03
N SER A 105 -12.31 20.59 0.27
CA SER A 105 -13.66 20.21 0.71
C SER A 105 -13.90 18.69 0.69
N THR A 106 -13.01 17.91 0.08
CA THR A 106 -13.12 16.45 0.08
C THR A 106 -12.47 15.83 1.32
N ARG A 107 -13.00 14.67 1.73
CA ARG A 107 -12.40 13.83 2.77
C ARG A 107 -10.95 13.43 2.42
N ILE A 108 -10.70 13.03 1.17
CA ILE A 108 -9.38 12.62 0.71
C ILE A 108 -8.40 13.79 0.80
N GLY A 109 -8.80 14.99 0.36
CA GLY A 109 -7.99 16.19 0.49
C GLY A 109 -7.64 16.51 1.95
N THR A 110 -8.62 16.42 2.86
CA THR A 110 -8.38 16.61 4.30
C THR A 110 -7.35 15.62 4.84
N VAL A 111 -7.44 14.34 4.47
CA VAL A 111 -6.48 13.30 4.90
C VAL A 111 -5.08 13.53 4.34
N LEU A 112 -4.98 13.95 3.07
CA LEU A 112 -3.70 14.30 2.46
C LEU A 112 -3.08 15.53 3.12
N SER A 113 -3.88 16.56 3.44
CA SER A 113 -3.43 17.73 4.21
C SER A 113 -2.92 17.34 5.59
N ILE A 114 -3.64 16.45 6.30
CA ILE A 114 -3.18 15.90 7.59
C ILE A 114 -1.84 15.16 7.40
N ARG A 115 -1.69 14.34 6.36
CA ARG A 115 -0.41 13.65 6.07
C ARG A 115 0.71 14.66 5.84
N ILE A 116 0.49 15.72 5.06
CA ILE A 116 1.48 16.78 4.84
C ILE A 116 1.90 17.40 6.17
N LEU A 117 0.95 17.77 7.03
CA LEU A 117 1.24 18.34 8.35
C LEU A 117 2.03 17.37 9.24
N LEU A 118 1.67 16.08 9.26
CA LEU A 118 2.39 15.06 10.03
C LEU A 118 3.83 14.86 9.52
N VAL A 119 4.03 14.86 8.21
CA VAL A 119 5.37 14.74 7.61
C VAL A 119 6.21 15.99 7.90
N LEU A 120 5.62 17.18 7.84
CA LEU A 120 6.28 18.43 8.25
C LEU A 120 6.63 18.44 9.74
N ALA A 121 5.72 17.96 10.59
CA ALA A 121 5.94 17.83 12.03
C ALA A 121 7.06 16.84 12.38
N LEU A 122 7.44 15.95 11.45
CA LEU A 122 8.57 15.04 11.59
C LEU A 122 9.94 15.72 11.36
N LEU A 123 9.96 16.94 10.80
CA LEU A 123 11.18 17.67 10.48
C LEU A 123 12.14 17.84 11.67
N PRO A 124 11.70 18.19 12.90
CA PRO A 124 12.59 18.25 14.06
C PRO A 124 13.27 16.91 14.33
N SER A 125 12.56 15.79 14.22
CA SER A 125 13.14 14.45 14.35
C SER A 125 14.21 14.21 13.27
N MET A 126 13.94 14.60 12.02
CA MET A 126 14.89 14.48 10.90
C MET A 126 16.17 15.30 11.10
N LEU A 127 16.05 16.51 11.67
CA LEU A 127 17.19 17.37 12.00
C LEU A 127 18.01 16.81 13.17
N LEU A 128 17.36 16.14 14.14
CA LEU A 128 17.98 15.57 15.33
C LEU A 128 18.62 14.20 15.10
N ILE A 129 18.48 13.59 13.91
CA ILE A 129 19.13 12.32 13.54
C ILE A 129 20.67 12.34 13.76
N LYS A 130 21.32 13.51 13.65
CA LYS A 130 22.76 13.67 13.88
C LYS A 130 23.17 13.75 15.35
N LYS A 131 22.23 13.87 16.29
CA LYS A 131 22.48 14.09 17.73
C LYS A 131 21.86 12.97 18.56
N PRO A 132 22.44 11.75 18.51
CA PRO A 132 21.86 10.57 19.15
C PRO A 132 21.77 10.68 20.68
N GLU A 133 22.54 11.57 21.33
CA GLU A 133 22.42 11.85 22.77
C GLU A 133 21.08 12.47 23.18
N ARG A 134 20.35 13.16 22.26
CA ARG A 134 19.08 13.84 22.58
C ARG A 134 17.83 12.97 22.39
N LYS A 135 18.00 11.68 22.09
CA LYS A 135 16.94 10.75 21.67
C LYS A 135 15.77 10.61 22.66
N GLY A 136 16.04 10.71 23.96
CA GLY A 136 15.07 10.42 25.02
C GLY A 136 13.76 11.22 24.91
N TRP A 137 13.82 12.48 24.46
CA TRP A 137 12.63 13.34 24.41
C TRP A 137 11.87 13.29 23.07
N TRP A 138 12.54 12.96 21.96
CA TRP A 138 11.97 13.13 20.61
C TRP A 138 11.56 11.81 19.99
N ALA A 139 12.14 10.69 20.43
CA ALA A 139 11.77 9.37 19.93
C ALA A 139 10.28 9.03 20.16
N PRO A 140 9.66 9.32 21.33
CA PRO A 140 8.22 9.09 21.51
C PRO A 140 7.38 9.90 20.52
N LEU A 141 7.71 11.18 20.33
CA LEU A 141 7.02 12.05 19.37
C LEU A 141 7.18 11.53 17.94
N THR A 142 8.38 11.10 17.54
CA THR A 142 8.61 10.46 16.24
C THR A 142 7.71 9.24 16.07
N VAL A 143 7.63 8.35 17.06
CA VAL A 143 6.78 7.15 16.98
C VAL A 143 5.31 7.54 16.79
N VAL A 144 4.81 8.50 17.55
CA VAL A 144 3.42 8.99 17.41
C VAL A 144 3.17 9.55 16.02
N LEU A 145 4.09 10.35 15.49
CA LEU A 145 3.98 10.91 14.14
C LEU A 145 4.02 9.84 13.05
N LEU A 146 4.90 8.83 13.17
CA LEU A 146 4.97 7.71 12.22
C LEU A 146 3.69 6.87 12.23
N ILE A 147 3.11 6.62 13.42
CA ILE A 147 1.80 5.97 13.55
C ILE A 147 0.71 6.81 12.87
N GLY A 148 0.68 8.12 13.13
CA GLY A 148 -0.25 9.04 12.49
C GLY A 148 -0.15 8.97 10.95
N ILE A 149 1.06 9.00 10.41
CA ILE A 149 1.33 8.87 8.97
C ILE A 149 0.79 7.52 8.46
N ALA A 150 1.04 6.42 9.17
CA ALA A 150 0.60 5.07 8.78
C ALA A 150 -0.92 4.87 8.80
N ILE A 151 -1.66 5.65 9.59
CA ILE A 151 -3.13 5.61 9.65
C ILE A 151 -3.75 6.29 8.42
N THR A 152 -3.08 7.30 7.85
CA THR A 152 -3.67 8.13 6.77
C THR A 152 -4.17 7.36 5.54
N PRO A 153 -3.55 6.26 5.05
CA PRO A 153 -4.11 5.52 3.92
C PRO A 153 -5.48 4.89 4.23
N GLY A 154 -5.69 4.44 5.47
CA GLY A 154 -6.98 3.87 5.90
C GLY A 154 -8.08 4.93 6.07
N LEU A 155 -7.70 6.15 6.47
CA LEU A 155 -8.63 7.28 6.58
C LEU A 155 -9.16 7.78 5.22
N GLY A 156 -8.31 7.70 4.19
CA GLY A 156 -8.66 8.15 2.84
C GLY A 156 -9.35 7.09 1.97
N GLY A 157 -9.47 5.85 2.43
CA GLY A 157 -9.99 4.72 1.65
C GLY A 157 -11.33 4.16 2.16
N HIS A 158 -11.84 3.14 1.44
CA HIS A 158 -13.08 2.43 1.77
C HIS A 158 -13.08 1.77 3.16
N ALA A 159 -11.91 1.58 3.77
CA ALA A 159 -11.78 1.12 5.15
C ALA A 159 -12.50 2.01 6.17
N SER A 160 -12.73 3.29 5.84
CA SER A 160 -13.41 4.26 6.70
C SER A 160 -14.95 4.23 6.61
N VAL A 161 -15.54 3.40 5.73
CA VAL A 161 -16.98 3.35 5.45
C VAL A 161 -17.55 1.98 5.90
N GLY A 162 -18.73 1.98 6.53
CA GLY A 162 -19.44 0.76 6.99
C GLY A 162 -19.42 0.50 8.50
N SER A 163 -20.21 -0.49 8.96
CA SER A 163 -20.51 -0.76 10.39
C SER A 163 -19.32 -1.21 11.25
N GLN A 164 -18.23 -1.68 10.65
CA GLN A 164 -16.98 -2.06 11.32
C GLN A 164 -15.77 -1.24 10.83
N SER A 165 -15.97 0.01 10.42
CA SER A 165 -14.92 0.88 9.87
C SER A 165 -13.68 0.99 10.79
N TRP A 166 -13.86 1.06 12.11
CA TRP A 166 -12.76 1.17 13.07
C TRP A 166 -11.81 -0.05 13.03
N VAL A 167 -12.32 -1.27 12.88
CA VAL A 167 -11.51 -2.50 12.78
C VAL A 167 -10.71 -2.51 11.49
N ALA A 168 -11.32 -2.10 10.37
CA ALA A 168 -10.63 -2.02 9.08
C ALA A 168 -9.52 -0.98 9.13
N MET A 169 -9.79 0.20 9.68
CA MET A 169 -8.78 1.25 9.84
C MET A 169 -7.61 0.81 10.73
N PHE A 170 -7.87 0.09 11.81
CA PHE A 170 -6.82 -0.45 12.67
C PHE A 170 -5.99 -1.52 11.97
N ALA A 171 -6.65 -2.50 11.35
CA ALA A 171 -5.98 -3.50 10.52
C ALA A 171 -5.16 -2.84 9.41
N ASP A 172 -5.65 -1.72 8.87
CA ASP A 172 -4.96 -0.97 7.83
C ASP A 172 -3.66 -0.33 8.32
N ALA A 173 -3.74 0.36 9.46
CA ALA A 173 -2.56 0.95 10.10
C ALA A 173 -1.54 -0.12 10.48
N VAL A 174 -1.99 -1.24 11.07
CA VAL A 174 -1.11 -2.37 11.41
C VAL A 174 -0.44 -2.94 10.17
N HIS A 175 -1.18 -3.10 9.07
CA HIS A 175 -0.63 -3.59 7.81
C HIS A 175 0.47 -2.65 7.27
N VAL A 176 0.22 -1.34 7.24
CA VAL A 176 1.17 -0.34 6.75
C VAL A 176 2.42 -0.28 7.65
N LEU A 177 2.25 -0.30 8.97
CA LEU A 177 3.36 -0.31 9.93
C LEU A 177 4.19 -1.58 9.80
N ALA A 178 3.56 -2.75 9.70
CA ALA A 178 4.24 -4.03 9.56
C ALA A 178 4.97 -4.13 8.20
N MET A 179 4.32 -3.74 7.10
CA MET A 179 4.94 -3.66 5.78
C MET A 179 6.14 -2.71 5.79
N SER A 180 6.01 -1.55 6.43
CA SER A 180 7.09 -0.58 6.53
C SER A 180 8.25 -1.10 7.37
N ALA A 181 7.97 -1.66 8.56
CA ALA A 181 8.98 -2.22 9.45
C ALA A 181 9.83 -3.27 8.73
N TRP A 182 9.19 -4.17 7.98
CA TRP A 182 9.84 -5.23 7.22
C TRP A 182 10.57 -4.76 5.95
N MET A 183 9.95 -3.93 5.12
CA MET A 183 10.57 -3.45 3.88
C MET A 183 11.70 -2.46 4.16
N GLY A 184 11.46 -1.49 5.04
CA GLY A 184 12.41 -0.42 5.34
C GLY A 184 13.68 -0.92 6.01
N GLY A 185 13.58 -1.88 6.93
CA GLY A 185 14.77 -2.46 7.54
C GLY A 185 15.56 -3.39 6.61
N LEU A 186 14.92 -4.06 5.64
CA LEU A 186 15.65 -4.81 4.61
C LEU A 186 16.46 -3.87 3.73
N ILE A 187 15.86 -2.76 3.27
CA ILE A 187 16.55 -1.76 2.47
C ILE A 187 17.74 -1.18 3.25
N LEU A 188 17.58 -0.93 4.54
CA LEU A 188 18.71 -0.51 5.39
C LEU A 188 19.82 -1.55 5.45
N LEU A 189 19.48 -2.83 5.66
CA LEU A 189 20.48 -3.91 5.67
C LEU A 189 21.23 -4.01 4.34
N VAL A 190 20.54 -3.88 3.21
CA VAL A 190 21.17 -3.84 1.88
C VAL A 190 22.11 -2.64 1.76
N VAL A 191 21.67 -1.45 2.17
CA VAL A 191 22.51 -0.24 2.15
C VAL A 191 23.75 -0.43 3.02
N LEU A 192 23.66 -1.14 4.14
CA LEU A 192 24.77 -1.31 5.08
C LEU A 192 25.73 -2.41 4.63
N ALA A 193 25.21 -3.54 4.14
CA ALA A 193 26.00 -4.59 3.52
C ALA A 193 26.80 -4.08 2.31
N THR A 194 26.20 -3.21 1.49
CA THR A 194 26.87 -2.54 0.35
C THR A 194 27.78 -1.38 0.75
N SER A 195 27.81 -0.99 2.03
CA SER A 195 28.69 0.05 2.57
C SER A 195 29.96 -0.49 3.23
N GLY A 196 30.20 -1.80 3.16
CA GLY A 196 31.36 -2.43 3.80
C GLY A 196 31.22 -2.58 5.32
N LYS A 197 30.00 -2.44 5.85
CA LYS A 197 29.68 -2.57 7.28
C LYS A 197 28.97 -3.91 7.55
N THR A 198 29.59 -4.99 7.08
CA THR A 198 28.98 -6.33 7.14
C THR A 198 28.90 -6.90 8.54
N GLU A 199 29.86 -6.59 9.42
CA GLU A 199 29.84 -7.03 10.82
C GLU A 199 28.67 -6.40 11.59
N GLU A 200 28.51 -5.08 11.51
CA GLU A 200 27.36 -4.38 12.15
C GLU A 200 26.00 -4.88 11.59
N ALA A 201 25.95 -5.28 10.31
CA ALA A 201 24.76 -5.88 9.70
C ALA A 201 24.49 -7.31 10.20
N LEU A 202 25.54 -8.09 10.48
CA LEU A 202 25.44 -9.44 11.05
C LEU A 202 24.97 -9.40 12.51
N GLU A 203 25.51 -8.48 13.32
CA GLU A 203 25.12 -8.31 14.73
C GLU A 203 23.64 -7.97 14.89
N SER A 204 23.09 -7.17 13.97
CA SER A 204 21.67 -6.77 13.99
C SER A 204 20.72 -7.84 13.42
N MET A 205 21.25 -8.89 12.78
CA MET A 205 20.48 -9.91 12.08
C MET A 205 19.50 -10.70 12.98
N PRO A 206 19.82 -11.10 14.23
CA PRO A 206 18.89 -11.83 15.10
C PRO A 206 17.68 -11.01 15.56
N ILE A 207 17.87 -9.71 15.81
CA ILE A 207 16.79 -8.80 16.20
C ILE A 207 15.93 -8.50 14.96
N TRP A 208 16.58 -8.19 13.84
CA TRP A 208 15.92 -7.95 12.57
C TRP A 208 15.06 -9.15 12.12
N SER A 209 15.60 -10.36 12.22
CA SER A 209 14.88 -11.58 11.86
C SER A 209 13.58 -11.74 12.66
N ARG A 210 13.57 -11.41 13.96
CA ARG A 210 12.36 -11.46 14.79
C ARG A 210 11.34 -10.42 14.34
N VAL A 211 11.78 -9.19 14.09
CA VAL A 211 10.92 -8.12 13.55
C VAL A 211 10.31 -8.55 12.22
N ALA A 212 11.13 -9.04 11.28
CA ALA A 212 10.70 -9.48 9.97
C ALA A 212 9.62 -10.58 10.07
N THR A 213 9.81 -11.60 10.91
CA THR A 213 8.83 -12.67 11.10
C THR A 213 7.50 -12.14 11.64
N VAL A 214 7.53 -11.28 12.67
CA VAL A 214 6.30 -10.69 13.24
C VAL A 214 5.60 -9.80 12.21
N SER A 215 6.36 -8.97 11.49
CA SER A 215 5.81 -8.09 10.45
C SER A 215 5.14 -8.88 9.33
N VAL A 216 5.78 -9.94 8.82
CA VAL A 216 5.21 -10.81 7.79
C VAL A 216 3.91 -11.47 8.28
N LEU A 217 3.89 -11.97 9.51
CA LEU A 217 2.69 -12.55 10.11
C LEU A 217 1.55 -11.52 10.17
N LEU A 218 1.83 -10.31 10.66
CA LEU A 218 0.85 -9.23 10.74
C LEU A 218 0.35 -8.79 9.37
N VAL A 219 1.24 -8.61 8.38
CA VAL A 219 0.86 -8.28 6.98
C VAL A 219 -0.05 -9.35 6.41
N THR A 220 0.23 -10.62 6.67
CA THR A 220 -0.57 -11.76 6.19
C THR A 220 -1.95 -11.77 6.85
N LEU A 221 -2.01 -11.70 8.19
CA LEU A 221 -3.26 -11.71 8.95
C LEU A 221 -4.17 -10.54 8.57
N THR A 222 -3.62 -9.33 8.52
CA THR A 222 -4.37 -8.13 8.14
C THR A 222 -4.79 -8.16 6.67
N GLY A 223 -3.96 -8.70 5.77
CA GLY A 223 -4.31 -8.90 4.37
C GLY A 223 -5.48 -9.86 4.17
N VAL A 224 -5.50 -10.99 4.91
CA VAL A 224 -6.61 -11.95 4.90
C VAL A 224 -7.88 -11.30 5.47
N ALA A 225 -7.78 -10.57 6.58
CA ALA A 225 -8.91 -9.89 7.19
C ALA A 225 -9.55 -8.86 6.25
N ARG A 226 -8.74 -8.09 5.50
CA ARG A 226 -9.23 -7.17 4.46
C ARG A 226 -9.97 -7.92 3.34
N GLY A 227 -9.36 -8.98 2.81
CA GLY A 227 -9.94 -9.79 1.73
C GLY A 227 -11.27 -10.44 2.11
N TYR A 228 -11.40 -10.94 3.34
CA TYR A 228 -12.65 -11.51 3.86
C TYR A 228 -13.79 -10.47 3.88
N ARG A 229 -13.49 -9.23 4.30
CA ARG A 229 -14.49 -8.16 4.38
C ARG A 229 -14.92 -7.65 3.00
N GLU A 230 -14.01 -7.57 2.05
CA GLU A 230 -14.34 -7.12 0.68
C GLU A 230 -15.21 -8.12 -0.08
N LEU A 231 -15.24 -9.40 0.33
CA LEU A 231 -15.96 -10.47 -0.33
C LEU A 231 -17.30 -10.86 0.30
N GLY A 232 -17.67 -10.32 1.46
CA GLY A 232 -18.95 -10.62 2.10
C GLY A 232 -19.09 -12.02 2.71
N GLY A 233 -18.07 -12.89 2.66
CA GLY A 233 -18.08 -14.21 3.32
C GLY A 233 -17.12 -15.25 2.72
N LEU A 234 -17.03 -16.43 3.34
CA LEU A 234 -16.19 -17.56 2.92
C LEU A 234 -16.68 -18.24 1.62
N SER A 235 -17.99 -18.21 1.35
CA SER A 235 -18.61 -18.82 0.17
C SER A 235 -18.20 -18.13 -1.13
N ASP A 236 -18.03 -16.80 -1.11
CA ASP A 236 -17.64 -16.01 -2.28
C ASP A 236 -16.13 -16.07 -2.56
N ILE A 237 -15.31 -16.51 -1.59
CA ILE A 237 -13.86 -16.70 -1.76
C ILE A 237 -13.54 -17.89 -2.68
N LEU A 238 -14.33 -18.97 -2.65
CA LEU A 238 -14.05 -20.15 -3.49
C LEU A 238 -14.80 -20.11 -4.83
N GLY A 239 -15.94 -19.40 -4.88
CA GLY A 239 -16.77 -19.28 -6.07
C GLY A 239 -16.38 -18.16 -7.03
N SER A 240 -15.89 -17.02 -6.53
CA SER A 240 -15.68 -15.81 -7.35
C SER A 240 -14.28 -15.73 -7.97
N THR A 241 -14.17 -15.02 -9.11
CA THR A 241 -12.88 -14.72 -9.77
C THR A 241 -11.92 -13.97 -8.83
N TYR A 242 -12.44 -13.05 -8.01
CA TYR A 242 -11.64 -12.33 -7.01
C TYR A 242 -11.14 -13.27 -5.92
N GLY A 243 -12.00 -14.17 -5.44
CA GLY A 243 -11.62 -15.18 -4.45
C GLY A 243 -10.48 -16.08 -4.93
N ARG A 244 -10.51 -16.50 -6.21
CA ARG A 244 -9.40 -17.23 -6.84
C ARG A 244 -8.10 -16.42 -6.93
N LEU A 245 -8.18 -15.13 -7.28
CA LEU A 245 -7.00 -14.24 -7.29
C LEU A 245 -6.44 -14.03 -5.88
N LEU A 246 -7.30 -13.91 -4.88
CA LEU A 246 -6.91 -13.81 -3.48
C LEU A 246 -6.25 -15.11 -3.00
N SER A 247 -6.81 -16.28 -3.32
CA SER A 247 -6.22 -17.58 -3.01
C SER A 247 -4.86 -17.77 -3.69
N LEU A 248 -4.72 -17.35 -4.96
CA LEU A 248 -3.44 -17.35 -5.66
C LEU A 248 -2.42 -16.45 -4.97
N LYS A 249 -2.84 -15.24 -4.56
CA LYS A 249 -1.99 -14.28 -3.85
C LYS A 249 -1.52 -14.83 -2.50
N VAL A 250 -2.42 -15.45 -1.72
CA VAL A 250 -2.07 -16.10 -0.45
C VAL A 250 -1.13 -17.29 -0.70
N GLY A 251 -1.42 -18.13 -1.69
CA GLY A 251 -0.56 -19.26 -2.06
C GLY A 251 0.85 -18.82 -2.45
N LEU A 252 0.98 -17.75 -3.24
CA LEU A 252 2.28 -17.17 -3.60
C LEU A 252 3.06 -16.66 -2.40
N VAL A 253 2.38 -16.02 -1.43
CA VAL A 253 3.02 -15.58 -0.17
C VAL A 253 3.48 -16.79 0.63
N LEU A 254 2.69 -17.85 0.73
CA LEU A 254 3.10 -19.08 1.43
C LEU A 254 4.29 -19.76 0.76
N VAL A 255 4.31 -19.85 -0.57
CA VAL A 255 5.45 -20.37 -1.35
C VAL A 255 6.69 -19.50 -1.13
N ALA A 256 6.55 -18.17 -1.12
CA ALA A 256 7.64 -17.25 -0.84
C ALA A 256 8.25 -17.49 0.55
N LEU A 257 7.39 -17.67 1.56
CA LEU A 257 7.83 -17.95 2.93
C LEU A 257 8.54 -19.29 3.03
N LEU A 258 8.03 -20.33 2.36
CA LEU A 258 8.69 -21.62 2.29
C LEU A 258 10.07 -21.53 1.61
N LEU A 259 10.17 -20.82 0.48
CA LEU A 259 11.44 -20.59 -0.19
C LEU A 259 12.42 -19.80 0.69
N ALA A 260 11.92 -18.81 1.44
CA ALA A 260 12.74 -18.04 2.37
C ALA A 260 13.25 -18.91 3.54
N THR A 261 12.43 -19.80 4.11
CA THR A 261 12.88 -20.72 5.16
C THR A 261 13.88 -21.74 4.63
N LEU A 262 13.63 -22.31 3.45
CA LEU A 262 14.55 -23.25 2.82
C LEU A 262 15.88 -22.59 2.45
N ALA A 263 15.86 -21.36 1.95
CA ALA A 263 17.06 -20.58 1.66
C ALA A 263 17.85 -20.30 2.95
N ARG A 264 17.17 -19.92 4.03
CA ARG A 264 17.78 -19.69 5.34
C ARG A 264 18.43 -20.95 5.89
N ASP A 265 17.72 -22.08 5.89
CA ASP A 265 18.23 -23.36 6.38
C ASP A 265 19.42 -23.84 5.56
N ALA A 266 19.38 -23.69 4.23
CA ALA A 266 20.49 -24.04 3.36
C ALA A 266 21.74 -23.19 3.62
N VAL A 267 21.57 -21.90 3.92
CA VAL A 267 22.67 -21.00 4.27
C VAL A 267 23.24 -21.36 5.65
N GLN A 268 22.38 -21.64 6.64
CA GLN A 268 22.80 -22.03 7.98
C GLN A 268 23.57 -23.34 7.98
N ARG A 269 23.05 -24.39 7.33
CA ARG A 269 23.74 -25.68 7.20
C ARG A 269 25.10 -25.53 6.52
N ARG A 270 25.21 -24.66 5.52
CA ARG A 270 26.48 -24.43 4.83
C ARG A 270 27.52 -23.76 5.72
N TRP A 271 27.10 -22.85 6.60
CA TRP A 271 27.98 -22.25 7.60
C TRP A 271 28.37 -23.24 8.70
N GLU A 272 27.46 -24.12 9.11
CA GLU A 272 27.76 -25.21 10.06
C GLU A 272 28.78 -26.20 9.47
N LEU A 273 28.59 -26.62 8.21
CA LEU A 273 29.55 -27.47 7.49
C LEU A 273 30.92 -26.79 7.32
N ASP A 274 30.94 -25.50 6.96
CA ASP A 274 32.19 -24.74 6.94
C ASP A 274 32.82 -24.75 8.34
N ALA A 275 32.07 -24.57 9.44
CA ALA A 275 32.62 -24.56 10.80
C ALA A 275 33.18 -25.93 11.25
N GLU A 276 32.51 -27.03 10.90
CA GLU A 276 33.00 -28.39 11.17
C GLU A 276 34.27 -28.71 10.39
N GLU A 277 34.33 -28.35 9.10
CA GLU A 277 35.52 -28.55 8.27
C GLU A 277 36.73 -27.76 8.82
N LEU A 278 36.46 -26.60 9.43
CA LEU A 278 37.48 -25.77 10.07
C LEU A 278 37.95 -26.31 11.40
N ALA A 279 37.03 -26.79 12.26
CA ALA A 279 37.39 -27.44 13.51
C ALA A 279 38.27 -28.68 13.25
N ALA A 280 37.90 -29.50 12.26
CA ALA A 280 38.68 -30.67 11.86
C ALA A 280 40.08 -30.30 11.33
N ALA A 281 40.19 -29.20 10.57
CA ALA A 281 41.48 -28.72 10.07
C ALA A 281 42.39 -28.15 11.16
N ASP A 282 41.82 -27.54 12.21
CA ASP A 282 42.58 -27.08 13.37
C ASP A 282 43.08 -28.27 14.21
N GLU A 283 42.26 -29.30 14.39
CA GLU A 283 42.63 -30.54 15.08
C GLU A 283 43.77 -31.28 14.35
N GLU A 284 43.67 -31.41 13.02
CA GLU A 284 44.73 -31.97 12.17
C GLU A 284 46.02 -31.16 12.28
N ARG A 285 45.92 -29.83 12.32
CA ARG A 285 47.08 -28.94 12.46
C ARG A 285 47.75 -29.09 13.83
N GLU A 286 46.99 -29.16 14.92
CA GLU A 286 47.54 -29.40 16.26
C GLU A 286 48.22 -30.76 16.36
N ALA A 287 47.66 -31.79 15.72
CA ALA A 287 48.29 -33.10 15.60
C ALA A 287 49.62 -33.03 14.85
N LEU A 288 49.68 -32.32 13.71
CA LEU A 288 50.92 -32.15 12.94
C LEU A 288 51.98 -31.34 13.72
N VAL A 289 51.57 -30.28 14.40
CA VAL A 289 52.48 -29.44 15.21
C VAL A 289 53.02 -30.22 16.41
N SER A 290 52.18 -31.00 17.10
CA SER A 290 52.61 -31.84 18.23
C SER A 290 53.53 -32.99 17.78
N ALA A 291 53.39 -33.46 16.53
CA ALA A 291 54.31 -34.40 15.90
C ALA A 291 55.63 -33.77 15.39
N GLY A 292 55.80 -32.44 15.51
CA GLY A 292 56.98 -31.72 15.03
C GLY A 292 57.01 -31.49 13.52
N GLU A 293 55.92 -31.76 12.82
CA GLU A 293 55.76 -31.52 11.39
C GLU A 293 55.27 -30.09 11.10
N LYS A 294 55.70 -29.52 9.98
CA LYS A 294 55.25 -28.20 9.54
C LYS A 294 53.92 -28.33 8.80
N PRO A 295 52.83 -27.72 9.29
CA PRO A 295 51.56 -27.76 8.59
C PRO A 295 51.65 -27.02 7.24
N PRO A 296 50.94 -27.49 6.22
CA PRO A 296 50.93 -26.87 4.90
C PRO A 296 50.34 -25.45 4.97
N LYS A 297 50.96 -24.49 4.28
CA LYS A 297 50.42 -23.12 4.15
C LYS A 297 49.14 -23.13 3.31
N ARG A 298 47.96 -23.07 3.95
CA ARG A 298 46.69 -22.82 3.26
C ARG A 298 46.57 -21.33 2.86
N ARG A 299 46.13 -21.08 1.62
CA ARG A 299 45.86 -19.72 1.09
C ARG A 299 44.70 -19.08 1.88
N GLY A 300 44.94 -17.94 2.52
CA GLY A 300 43.89 -17.10 3.14
C GLY A 300 43.91 -17.00 4.67
N HIS A 301 44.78 -17.72 5.37
CA HIS A 301 44.91 -17.62 6.82
C HIS A 301 46.06 -16.67 7.20
N SER A 302 45.78 -15.62 7.97
CA SER A 302 46.80 -14.81 8.63
C SER A 302 46.69 -15.02 10.14
N LEU A 303 47.80 -15.37 10.78
CA LEU A 303 47.92 -15.38 12.23
C LEU A 303 48.02 -13.93 12.70
N VAL A 304 47.11 -13.49 13.58
CA VAL A 304 47.32 -12.28 14.39
C VAL A 304 47.96 -12.77 15.70
N PRO A 305 49.21 -12.41 16.01
CA PRO A 305 49.80 -12.76 17.30
C PRO A 305 49.15 -11.94 18.40
N ASP A 306 48.64 -12.58 19.44
CA ASP A 306 48.41 -11.92 20.74
C ASP A 306 49.59 -12.22 21.66
N GLU A 307 50.00 -11.24 22.46
CA GLU A 307 51.21 -11.27 23.31
C GLU A 307 51.10 -12.25 24.50
N THR A 308 49.96 -12.91 24.70
CA THR A 308 49.66 -13.69 25.90
C THR A 308 49.86 -15.20 25.77
N GLY A 309 50.23 -15.71 24.58
CA GLY A 309 50.58 -17.14 24.40
C GLY A 309 49.40 -18.12 24.53
N VAL A 310 48.16 -17.63 24.62
CA VAL A 310 46.95 -18.45 24.54
C VAL A 310 46.29 -18.19 23.19
N SER A 311 46.54 -19.09 22.25
CA SER A 311 45.98 -19.09 20.90
C SER A 311 44.45 -19.31 20.94
N ALA A 312 43.69 -18.25 21.19
CA ALA A 312 42.29 -18.22 20.81
C ALA A 312 42.23 -17.89 19.31
N LEU A 313 41.97 -18.91 18.48
CA LEU A 313 41.68 -18.77 17.05
C LEU A 313 40.43 -17.90 16.86
N SER A 314 40.59 -16.58 16.77
CA SER A 314 39.57 -15.73 16.15
C SER A 314 39.66 -15.98 14.64
N TYR A 315 38.78 -16.84 14.15
CA TYR A 315 38.73 -17.24 12.76
C TYR A 315 38.24 -16.08 11.89
N VAL A 316 39.16 -15.22 11.44
CA VAL A 316 38.87 -14.19 10.44
C VAL A 316 38.88 -14.87 9.08
N LEU A 317 37.72 -15.35 8.59
CA LEU A 317 37.54 -15.56 7.15
C LEU A 317 38.03 -14.29 6.44
N PRO A 318 38.80 -14.35 5.35
CA PRO A 318 39.23 -13.14 4.65
C PRO A 318 37.99 -12.30 4.36
N GLU A 319 37.94 -11.05 4.86
CA GLU A 319 36.74 -10.21 4.87
C GLU A 319 36.01 -10.25 3.52
N GLU A 320 36.75 -10.23 2.41
CA GLU A 320 36.28 -10.36 1.03
C GLU A 320 35.39 -11.59 0.77
N THR A 321 35.74 -12.77 1.31
CA THR A 321 35.06 -14.04 1.03
C THR A 321 33.79 -14.19 1.87
N ALA A 322 33.86 -13.85 3.16
CA ALA A 322 32.70 -13.79 4.05
C ALA A 322 31.70 -12.74 3.55
N ARG A 323 32.20 -11.55 3.18
CA ARG A 323 31.41 -10.48 2.56
C ARG A 323 30.76 -10.91 1.26
N ARG A 324 31.47 -11.56 0.33
CA ARG A 324 30.88 -12.05 -0.93
C ARG A 324 29.83 -13.14 -0.70
N ARG A 325 30.04 -14.04 0.26
CA ARG A 325 29.06 -15.08 0.60
C ARG A 325 27.80 -14.48 1.24
N LEU A 326 27.96 -13.56 2.19
CA LEU A 326 26.88 -12.79 2.81
C LEU A 326 26.10 -11.95 1.77
N LEU A 327 26.82 -11.24 0.91
CA LEU A 327 26.19 -10.44 -0.15
C LEU A 327 25.40 -11.33 -1.10
N ARG A 328 25.87 -12.54 -1.42
CA ARG A 328 25.13 -13.48 -2.29
C ARG A 328 23.89 -14.04 -1.61
N SER A 329 23.93 -14.39 -0.32
CA SER A 329 22.75 -14.88 0.39
C SER A 329 21.73 -13.76 0.59
N VAL A 330 22.16 -12.58 1.03
CA VAL A 330 21.29 -11.40 1.15
C VAL A 330 20.69 -11.02 -0.20
N PHE A 331 21.47 -11.05 -1.28
CA PHE A 331 20.96 -10.74 -2.62
C PHE A 331 19.96 -11.79 -3.12
N ALA A 332 20.18 -13.08 -2.81
CA ALA A 332 19.23 -14.14 -3.13
C ALA A 332 17.90 -13.95 -2.36
N GLU A 333 17.97 -13.70 -1.05
CA GLU A 333 16.79 -13.42 -0.21
C GLU A 333 16.04 -12.17 -0.69
N VAL A 334 16.76 -11.08 -0.96
CA VAL A 334 16.19 -9.84 -1.50
C VAL A 334 15.58 -10.06 -2.88
N SER A 335 16.18 -10.89 -3.74
CA SER A 335 15.67 -11.16 -5.09
C SER A 335 14.36 -11.94 -5.07
N VAL A 336 14.28 -12.99 -4.24
CA VAL A 336 13.02 -13.73 -4.01
C VAL A 336 11.96 -12.78 -3.49
N LEU A 337 12.35 -11.90 -2.57
CA LEU A 337 11.41 -10.96 -2.00
C LEU A 337 10.90 -9.93 -3.00
N VAL A 338 11.80 -9.30 -3.76
CA VAL A 338 11.46 -8.35 -4.82
C VAL A 338 10.57 -9.02 -5.85
N PHE A 339 10.83 -10.28 -6.21
CA PHE A 339 9.97 -11.05 -7.10
C PHE A 339 8.56 -11.20 -6.52
N VAL A 340 8.43 -11.55 -5.24
CA VAL A 340 7.13 -11.73 -4.57
C VAL A 340 6.38 -10.41 -4.45
N ILE A 341 7.07 -9.33 -4.06
CA ILE A 341 6.49 -7.98 -4.03
C ILE A 341 6.02 -7.57 -5.44
N SER A 342 6.81 -7.83 -6.48
CA SER A 342 6.47 -7.47 -7.85
C SER A 342 5.23 -8.24 -8.33
N VAL A 343 5.20 -9.56 -8.12
CA VAL A 343 4.07 -10.41 -8.48
C VAL A 343 2.82 -10.01 -7.70
N THR A 344 2.95 -9.77 -6.39
CA THR A 344 1.82 -9.35 -5.55
C THR A 344 1.36 -7.93 -5.89
N ALA A 345 2.25 -7.01 -6.28
CA ALA A 345 1.89 -5.67 -6.75
C ALA A 345 1.11 -5.73 -8.07
N VAL A 346 1.52 -6.58 -9.01
CA VAL A 346 0.77 -6.81 -10.26
C VAL A 346 -0.62 -7.39 -9.93
N LEU A 347 -0.70 -8.39 -9.04
CA LEU A 347 -1.97 -9.01 -8.62
C LEU A 347 -2.87 -8.08 -7.79
N VAL A 348 -2.30 -7.10 -7.08
CA VAL A 348 -3.08 -6.09 -6.34
C VAL A 348 -3.59 -5.00 -7.29
N ASN A 349 -2.83 -4.69 -8.33
CA ASN A 349 -3.18 -3.66 -9.29
C ASN A 349 -4.02 -4.19 -10.47
N THR A 350 -4.29 -5.50 -10.55
CA THR A 350 -5.45 -5.98 -11.29
C THR A 350 -6.68 -5.52 -10.52
N ALA A 351 -7.35 -4.48 -11.03
CA ALA A 351 -8.60 -3.97 -10.49
C ALA A 351 -9.51 -5.16 -10.12
N PRO A 352 -10.23 -5.11 -8.98
CA PRO A 352 -11.16 -6.17 -8.62
C PRO A 352 -12.05 -6.46 -9.83
N ALA A 353 -12.20 -7.73 -10.21
CA ALA A 353 -13.13 -8.16 -11.26
C ALA A 353 -14.63 -7.88 -10.91
N GLN A 354 -14.87 -7.05 -9.89
CA GLN A 354 -16.19 -6.62 -9.44
C GLN A 354 -16.76 -5.43 -10.22
N SER A 355 -16.04 -4.81 -11.17
CA SER A 355 -16.67 -3.82 -12.07
C SER A 355 -17.72 -4.43 -13.02
N SER A 356 -17.95 -5.74 -12.97
CA SER A 356 -18.87 -6.43 -13.90
C SER A 356 -19.96 -7.29 -13.26
N GLN A 357 -20.07 -7.46 -11.92
CA GLN A 357 -21.13 -8.31 -11.38
C GLN A 357 -21.76 -7.96 -10.02
N SER A 358 -21.22 -7.01 -9.23
CA SER A 358 -21.89 -6.51 -8.00
C SER A 358 -21.08 -5.35 -7.40
N GLY A 359 -21.10 -4.21 -8.08
CA GLY A 359 -20.46 -2.96 -7.67
C GLY A 359 -21.45 -1.80 -7.75
N PRO A 360 -21.05 -0.57 -7.35
CA PRO A 360 -21.87 0.61 -7.52
C PRO A 360 -22.41 0.67 -8.94
N TRP A 361 -23.73 0.76 -9.09
CA TRP A 361 -24.34 1.00 -10.38
C TRP A 361 -24.14 2.47 -10.73
N SER A 362 -23.76 2.78 -11.95
CA SER A 362 -23.63 4.18 -12.39
C SER A 362 -24.16 4.35 -13.80
N ALA A 363 -24.82 5.47 -14.04
CA ALA A 363 -25.33 5.84 -15.34
C ALA A 363 -25.32 7.35 -15.52
N THR A 364 -25.13 7.79 -16.76
CA THR A 364 -25.34 9.17 -17.16
C THR A 364 -26.67 9.26 -17.89
N LEU A 365 -27.60 10.06 -17.38
CA LEU A 365 -28.92 10.29 -17.97
C LEU A 365 -28.99 11.69 -18.56
N GLU A 366 -29.72 11.83 -19.66
CA GLU A 366 -30.09 13.14 -20.19
C GLU A 366 -31.47 13.51 -19.62
N VAL A 367 -31.53 14.64 -18.92
CA VAL A 367 -32.73 15.16 -18.26
C VAL A 367 -33.02 16.54 -18.82
N GLY A 368 -33.92 16.62 -19.80
CA GLY A 368 -34.09 17.82 -20.62
C GLY A 368 -32.78 18.18 -21.34
N LYS A 369 -32.18 19.32 -20.98
CA LYS A 369 -30.86 19.76 -21.50
C LYS A 369 -29.69 19.44 -20.56
N LEU A 370 -29.96 18.89 -19.38
CA LEU A 370 -28.95 18.60 -18.36
C LEU A 370 -28.43 17.18 -18.52
N ARG A 371 -27.20 16.95 -18.04
CA ARG A 371 -26.64 15.61 -17.85
C ARG A 371 -26.59 15.27 -16.37
N ALA A 372 -27.16 14.13 -16.01
CA ALA A 372 -27.23 13.63 -14.66
C ALA A 372 -26.34 12.39 -14.51
N ASP A 373 -25.23 12.52 -13.80
CA ASP A 373 -24.38 11.40 -13.43
C ASP A 373 -24.86 10.83 -12.11
N ILE A 374 -25.39 9.61 -12.14
CA ILE A 374 -25.94 8.92 -10.97
C ILE A 374 -25.05 7.74 -10.60
N ASN A 375 -24.89 7.55 -9.29
CA ASN A 375 -24.24 6.38 -8.72
C ASN A 375 -25.08 5.85 -7.55
N VAL A 376 -25.40 4.55 -7.58
CA VAL A 376 -26.05 3.83 -6.48
C VAL A 376 -25.06 2.81 -5.93
N SER A 377 -24.68 2.96 -4.66
CA SER A 377 -23.66 2.12 -4.03
C SER A 377 -24.18 1.54 -2.71
N PRO A 378 -24.05 0.22 -2.44
CA PRO A 378 -23.38 -0.79 -3.26
C PRO A 378 -24.26 -1.45 -4.35
N ALA A 379 -25.47 -0.95 -4.60
CA ALA A 379 -26.51 -1.54 -5.47
C ALA A 379 -26.92 -2.97 -5.04
N ARG A 380 -27.18 -3.14 -3.73
CA ARG A 380 -27.58 -4.43 -3.12
C ARG A 380 -28.80 -4.29 -2.22
N THR A 381 -29.44 -5.38 -1.84
CA THR A 381 -30.48 -5.32 -0.79
C THR A 381 -29.91 -4.76 0.52
N GLY A 382 -30.69 -3.96 1.25
CA GLY A 382 -30.22 -3.26 2.45
C GLY A 382 -29.75 -1.84 2.14
N ALA A 383 -28.92 -1.24 3.01
CA ALA A 383 -28.59 0.18 2.92
C ALA A 383 -27.74 0.51 1.68
N ASN A 384 -28.22 1.45 0.88
CA ASN A 384 -27.54 2.05 -0.26
C ASN A 384 -27.51 3.58 -0.12
N GLU A 385 -26.49 4.17 -0.72
CA GLU A 385 -26.37 5.60 -0.94
C GLU A 385 -26.50 5.90 -2.44
N VAL A 386 -27.31 6.90 -2.76
CA VAL A 386 -27.47 7.45 -4.11
C VAL A 386 -26.73 8.77 -4.17
N HIS A 387 -25.79 8.89 -5.11
CA HIS A 387 -25.12 10.13 -5.45
C HIS A 387 -25.60 10.60 -6.82
N LEU A 388 -25.89 11.88 -6.94
CA LEU A 388 -26.29 12.51 -8.19
C LEU A 388 -25.48 13.78 -8.41
N THR A 389 -24.84 13.90 -9.57
CA THR A 389 -24.21 15.13 -10.04
C THR A 389 -24.91 15.63 -11.29
N LEU A 390 -25.27 16.91 -11.32
CA LEU A 390 -25.95 17.54 -12.45
C LEU A 390 -25.00 18.52 -13.19
N ASN A 391 -24.88 18.31 -14.49
CA ASN A 391 -24.03 19.10 -15.37
C ASN A 391 -24.87 19.82 -16.43
N ALA A 392 -24.57 21.10 -16.64
CA ALA A 392 -25.12 21.91 -17.72
C ALA A 392 -24.58 21.44 -19.09
N PRO A 393 -25.25 21.77 -20.21
CA PRO A 393 -24.82 21.35 -21.55
C PRO A 393 -23.36 21.72 -21.91
N GLY A 394 -22.83 22.78 -21.30
CA GLY A 394 -21.45 23.26 -21.51
C GLY A 394 -20.38 22.63 -20.60
N GLY A 395 -20.73 21.64 -19.77
CA GLY A 395 -19.78 20.92 -18.91
C GLY A 395 -19.48 21.55 -17.55
N GLY A 396 -20.23 22.58 -17.14
CA GLY A 396 -20.19 23.16 -15.80
C GLY A 396 -21.32 22.66 -14.89
N PRO A 397 -21.29 22.97 -13.58
CA PRO A 397 -22.34 22.55 -12.65
C PRO A 397 -23.70 23.17 -13.03
N ALA A 398 -24.76 22.36 -13.00
CA ALA A 398 -26.11 22.85 -13.23
C ALA A 398 -26.68 23.60 -12.02
N GLN A 399 -27.45 24.66 -12.25
CA GLN A 399 -28.28 25.30 -11.22
C GLN A 399 -29.72 24.85 -11.40
N VAL A 400 -30.28 24.24 -10.36
CA VAL A 400 -31.66 23.72 -10.32
C VAL A 400 -32.28 24.08 -8.97
N LEU A 401 -33.61 24.19 -8.91
CA LEU A 401 -34.33 24.55 -7.69
C LEU A 401 -34.46 23.36 -6.73
N ASP A 402 -34.78 22.18 -7.26
CA ASP A 402 -34.98 20.99 -6.45
C ASP A 402 -34.75 19.70 -7.26
N VAL A 403 -34.52 18.60 -6.56
CA VAL A 403 -34.34 17.28 -7.15
C VAL A 403 -35.01 16.21 -6.29
N ALA A 404 -35.80 15.35 -6.95
CA ALA A 404 -36.39 14.17 -6.35
C ALA A 404 -35.96 12.89 -7.10
N VAL A 405 -35.74 11.81 -6.35
CA VAL A 405 -35.44 10.49 -6.91
C VAL A 405 -36.40 9.48 -6.32
N GLU A 406 -37.02 8.68 -7.18
CA GLU A 406 -37.97 7.64 -6.80
C GLU A 406 -37.47 6.28 -7.29
N PHE A 407 -37.67 5.23 -6.49
CA PHE A 407 -37.37 3.85 -6.88
C PHE A 407 -38.62 2.99 -6.79
N SER A 408 -38.93 2.23 -7.84
CA SER A 408 -40.05 1.29 -7.87
C SER A 408 -39.62 -0.07 -8.39
N LEU A 409 -40.34 -1.13 -7.98
CA LEU A 409 -40.15 -2.48 -8.52
C LEU A 409 -41.51 -3.12 -8.80
N PRO A 410 -42.14 -2.79 -9.95
CA PRO A 410 -43.46 -3.30 -10.30
C PRO A 410 -43.52 -4.84 -10.38
N SER A 411 -42.41 -5.50 -10.75
CA SER A 411 -42.34 -6.97 -10.82
C SER A 411 -42.48 -7.66 -9.46
N ALA A 412 -42.34 -6.93 -8.36
CA ALA A 412 -42.51 -7.42 -7.00
C ALA A 412 -43.65 -6.67 -6.26
N ASP A 413 -44.52 -5.97 -7.00
CA ASP A 413 -45.61 -5.14 -6.47
C ASP A 413 -45.15 -4.07 -5.45
N ILE A 414 -43.93 -3.55 -5.63
CA ILE A 414 -43.40 -2.47 -4.79
C ILE A 414 -43.68 -1.12 -5.45
N ALA A 415 -44.52 -0.32 -4.80
CA ALA A 415 -44.83 1.05 -5.19
C ALA A 415 -43.59 1.96 -5.18
N PRO A 416 -43.62 3.11 -5.90
CA PRO A 416 -42.53 4.09 -5.85
C PRO A 416 -42.21 4.52 -4.42
N ILE A 417 -40.92 4.46 -4.09
CA ILE A 417 -40.34 4.90 -2.83
C ILE A 417 -39.60 6.20 -3.10
N ASP A 418 -40.02 7.27 -2.44
CA ASP A 418 -39.34 8.56 -2.51
C ASP A 418 -38.04 8.49 -1.70
N VAL A 419 -36.93 8.82 -2.37
CA VAL A 419 -35.62 8.91 -1.74
C VAL A 419 -35.28 10.39 -1.58
N GLU A 420 -35.29 10.86 -0.32
CA GLU A 420 -34.93 12.23 0.00
C GLU A 420 -33.48 12.51 -0.41
N MET A 421 -33.30 13.49 -1.30
CA MET A 421 -32.00 13.95 -1.76
C MET A 421 -31.61 15.24 -1.05
N ARG A 422 -30.38 15.32 -0.55
CA ARG A 422 -29.83 16.54 0.06
C ARG A 422 -28.63 17.03 -0.73
N SER A 423 -28.50 18.35 -0.86
CA SER A 423 -27.30 18.93 -1.46
C SER A 423 -26.07 18.61 -0.61
N ALA A 424 -25.06 18.02 -1.26
CA ALA A 424 -23.76 17.69 -0.68
C ALA A 424 -22.61 18.52 -1.27
N GLY A 425 -22.89 19.36 -2.26
CA GLY A 425 -21.94 20.21 -2.95
C GLY A 425 -22.58 20.95 -4.12
N ILE A 426 -21.76 21.66 -4.90
CA ILE A 426 -22.23 22.38 -6.08
C ILE A 426 -22.76 21.37 -7.11
N ALA A 427 -24.05 21.46 -7.41
CA ALA A 427 -24.77 20.53 -8.30
C ALA A 427 -24.60 19.04 -7.93
N HIS A 428 -24.28 18.74 -6.68
CA HIS A 428 -24.10 17.38 -6.16
C HIS A 428 -25.08 17.12 -5.03
N TYR A 429 -25.77 15.99 -5.11
CA TYR A 429 -26.82 15.58 -4.20
C TYR A 429 -26.59 14.15 -3.71
N THR A 430 -26.96 13.89 -2.47
CA THR A 430 -26.84 12.57 -1.83
C THR A 430 -28.13 12.18 -1.11
N SER A 431 -28.52 10.92 -1.18
CA SER A 431 -29.69 10.40 -0.48
C SER A 431 -29.52 10.36 1.04
N VAL A 432 -30.60 10.54 1.79
CA VAL A 432 -30.66 10.28 3.26
C VAL A 432 -30.96 8.79 3.55
N GLY A 433 -30.35 7.91 2.76
CA GLY A 433 -30.51 6.46 2.82
C GLY A 433 -31.59 5.91 1.88
N PHE A 434 -31.24 4.85 1.14
CA PHE A 434 -32.15 4.05 0.32
C PHE A 434 -31.98 2.58 0.72
N THR A 435 -33.04 1.93 1.20
CA THR A 435 -32.95 0.55 1.72
C THR A 435 -33.88 -0.41 0.96
N PRO A 436 -33.56 -0.80 -0.29
CA PRO A 436 -34.35 -1.76 -1.05
C PRO A 436 -34.46 -3.10 -0.31
N PRO A 437 -35.69 -3.62 -0.08
CA PRO A 437 -35.92 -4.83 0.69
C PRO A 437 -35.62 -6.12 -0.10
N VAL A 438 -35.65 -6.07 -1.43
CA VAL A 438 -35.51 -7.23 -2.32
C VAL A 438 -34.63 -6.91 -3.53
N ALA A 439 -33.94 -7.94 -4.03
CA ALA A 439 -33.15 -7.87 -5.26
C ALA A 439 -34.07 -7.85 -6.49
N GLY A 440 -33.65 -7.17 -7.55
CA GLY A 440 -34.42 -7.02 -8.78
C GLY A 440 -33.91 -5.89 -9.67
N GLU A 441 -34.54 -5.74 -10.83
CA GLU A 441 -34.29 -4.63 -11.77
C GLU A 441 -35.20 -3.45 -11.39
N TRP A 442 -34.72 -2.60 -10.48
CA TRP A 442 -35.49 -1.46 -9.99
C TRP A 442 -35.58 -0.37 -11.04
N THR A 443 -36.74 0.26 -11.17
CA THR A 443 -36.91 1.46 -12.01
C THR A 443 -36.69 2.69 -11.15
N MET A 444 -35.65 3.45 -11.48
CA MET A 444 -35.35 4.74 -10.87
C MET A 444 -35.90 5.86 -11.75
N THR A 445 -36.63 6.78 -11.14
CA THR A 445 -37.12 8.01 -11.78
C THR A 445 -36.44 9.21 -11.13
N LEU A 446 -35.70 9.97 -11.91
CA LEU A 446 -35.13 11.26 -11.52
C LEU A 446 -36.06 12.37 -11.99
N LYS A 447 -36.43 13.28 -11.08
CA LYS A 447 -37.18 14.52 -11.36
C LYS A 447 -36.33 15.71 -10.97
N VAL A 448 -36.18 16.68 -11.86
CA VAL A 448 -35.35 17.86 -11.68
C VAL A 448 -36.21 19.09 -11.95
N LEU A 449 -36.40 19.91 -10.91
CA LEU A 449 -37.09 21.19 -11.02
C LEU A 449 -36.09 22.26 -11.45
N VAL A 450 -36.14 22.67 -12.72
CA VAL A 450 -35.18 23.61 -13.32
C VAL A 450 -35.56 25.05 -12.97
N ASP A 451 -36.85 25.37 -13.03
CA ASP A 451 -37.43 26.66 -12.67
C ASP A 451 -38.83 26.44 -12.04
N PRO A 452 -39.50 27.46 -11.48
CA PRO A 452 -40.74 27.26 -10.72
C PRO A 452 -41.90 26.63 -11.49
N ILE A 453 -41.81 26.53 -12.83
CA ILE A 453 -42.84 25.97 -13.70
C ILE A 453 -42.36 24.81 -14.57
N THR A 454 -41.05 24.54 -14.62
CA THR A 454 -40.45 23.52 -15.48
C THR A 454 -39.79 22.40 -14.67
N GLU A 455 -40.41 21.22 -14.71
CA GLU A 455 -39.84 19.97 -14.20
C GLU A 455 -39.49 19.05 -15.37
N GLU A 456 -38.25 18.54 -15.37
CA GLU A 456 -37.75 17.57 -16.33
C GLU A 456 -37.52 16.24 -15.62
N SER A 457 -37.75 15.11 -16.31
CA SER A 457 -37.56 13.79 -15.71
C SER A 457 -36.86 12.81 -16.65
N ALA A 458 -36.14 11.85 -16.04
CA ALA A 458 -35.53 10.74 -16.75
C ALA A 458 -35.68 9.46 -15.93
N THR A 459 -35.66 8.31 -16.61
CA THR A 459 -35.76 7.00 -15.97
C THR A 459 -34.58 6.11 -16.32
N ALA A 460 -34.22 5.22 -15.40
CA ALA A 460 -33.18 4.23 -15.62
C ALA A 460 -33.47 2.94 -14.86
N THR A 461 -32.95 1.83 -15.38
CA THR A 461 -33.01 0.53 -14.71
C THR A 461 -31.76 0.31 -13.86
N VAL A 462 -31.97 0.07 -12.56
CA VAL A 462 -30.94 -0.14 -11.55
C VAL A 462 -31.00 -1.60 -11.07
N PRO A 463 -30.03 -2.45 -11.45
CA PRO A 463 -29.95 -3.82 -10.97
C PRO A 463 -29.51 -3.81 -9.51
N ILE A 464 -30.42 -4.18 -8.60
CA ILE A 464 -30.13 -4.40 -7.19
C ILE A 464 -29.96 -5.91 -6.96
N ARG A 465 -28.80 -6.32 -6.45
CA ARG A 465 -28.44 -7.75 -6.30
C ARG A 465 -28.29 -8.23 -4.87
#